data_AF-A0AAD3CSF9-F1
#
_entry.id   AF-A0AAD3CSF9-F1
#
_cell.length_a   1.000
_cell.length_b   1.000
_cell.length_c   1.000
_cell.angle_alpha   90.00
_cell.angle_beta   90.00
_cell.angle_gamma   90.00
#
_symmetry.space_group_name_H-M   'P 1'
#
loop_
_entity.id
_entity.type
_entity.pdbx_description
1 polymer ?
#
loop_
_entity_poly.entity_id
_entity_poly.type
_entity_poly.pdbx_seq_one_letter_code
_entity_poly.pdbx_strand_id
1 'polypeptide(L)'
;MTTDREDTSSLAAKAALLHITGDSETEQKESKEKVEAADASKKDVNSVPDVPDYPSCDYCGDEFAGKLFCSQCRCAYYCSKECQKKHWKAPNGHKAKCSKMEEICKTKAQSFIDACNEFGADVFCTFIDKRDMLRPLYSFKDLIIEFKGLGDNGPYRKALDLGLNNCLYQLFMFERSHVKQRFELGLYVSIVYNVHCFLFRGKRNAPGNTFSCIDGYRVKQYVRCHKEAFEIWFRASLIVIEMFQTQGMDAVKSNDLDVFWEIQKVAYGISCSWMHVFTNKKAAKAILLGSSKEVDDTANERAKWIITQVKAILNNFTSIETPDNNVVEGQTNIFIALMQLRIEEFGIDIGDFVQLLEVKGGKKNRYEYLAIPLAEATIKKGRPLDTNENNQITQQYLVMCRKSHLGEYY
;
A
#
# COMPACT_ATOMS: atom_id res chain seq x y z
N MET A 1 23.16 -41.80 78.33
CA MET A 1 21.69 -41.83 78.48
C MET A 1 21.09 -41.68 77.09
N THR A 2 20.18 -42.60 76.73
CA THR A 2 19.31 -42.67 75.52
C THR A 2 20.01 -42.78 74.16
N THR A 3 20.32 -43.99 73.67
CA THR A 3 19.47 -44.99 72.93
C THR A 3 19.20 -44.66 71.45
N ASP A 4 19.86 -45.44 70.60
CA ASP A 4 19.38 -46.19 69.43
C ASP A 4 18.06 -45.79 68.74
N ARG A 5 18.16 -45.61 67.41
CA ARG A 5 17.20 -46.22 66.48
C ARG A 5 17.82 -46.39 65.09
N GLU A 6 18.16 -47.64 64.81
CA GLU A 6 18.28 -48.20 63.46
C GLU A 6 16.92 -48.11 62.76
N ASP A 7 16.91 -47.78 61.46
CA ASP A 7 15.75 -48.07 60.61
C ASP A 7 16.20 -48.78 59.34
N THR A 8 15.71 -50.00 59.25
CA THR A 8 15.94 -51.03 58.25
C THR A 8 14.91 -50.85 57.14
N SER A 9 15.31 -50.26 56.01
CA SER A 9 14.52 -50.33 54.77
C SER A 9 15.38 -50.54 53.52
N SER A 10 16.33 -51.46 53.63
CA SER A 10 17.10 -52.00 52.50
C SER A 10 16.97 -53.51 52.54
N LEU A 11 15.99 -54.08 51.83
CA LEU A 11 15.95 -55.47 51.31
C LEU A 11 14.51 -55.87 50.94
N ALA A 12 13.88 -55.21 49.96
CA ALA A 12 12.63 -55.71 49.37
C ALA A 12 12.30 -55.17 47.95
N ALA A 13 13.28 -54.66 47.18
CA ALA A 13 13.01 -54.12 45.84
C ALA A 13 14.13 -54.43 44.83
N LYS A 14 14.66 -55.67 44.84
CA LYS A 14 15.72 -56.10 43.92
C LYS A 14 15.56 -57.52 43.38
N ALA A 15 14.31 -57.98 43.19
CA ALA A 15 14.02 -59.31 42.66
C ALA A 15 12.76 -59.37 41.77
N ALA A 16 12.59 -58.42 40.86
CA ALA A 16 11.56 -58.48 39.80
C ALA A 16 12.00 -57.72 38.54
N LEU A 17 13.25 -57.93 38.10
CA LEU A 17 13.78 -57.30 36.88
C LEU A 17 14.59 -58.30 36.04
N LEU A 18 13.99 -59.45 35.76
CA LEU A 18 14.52 -60.44 34.82
C LEU A 18 13.34 -61.18 34.20
N HIS A 19 13.02 -60.79 32.96
CA HIS A 19 12.23 -61.44 31.92
C HIS A 19 11.27 -60.43 31.28
N ILE A 20 11.69 -59.92 30.12
CA ILE A 20 10.96 -59.58 28.89
C ILE A 20 11.93 -58.70 28.08
N THR A 21 12.87 -59.36 27.40
CA THR A 21 13.56 -58.78 26.24
C THR A 21 13.37 -59.79 25.12
N GLY A 22 12.62 -59.41 24.11
CA GLY A 22 12.25 -60.25 22.99
C GLY A 22 11.27 -59.50 22.10
N ASP A 23 11.79 -59.03 20.96
CA ASP A 23 11.06 -58.66 19.75
C ASP A 23 10.28 -57.33 19.72
N SER A 24 10.97 -56.18 19.86
CA SER A 24 10.37 -54.87 19.51
C SER A 24 11.21 -53.94 18.64
N GLU A 25 12.43 -54.32 18.24
CA GLU A 25 13.30 -53.43 17.45
C GLU A 25 12.94 -53.37 15.95
N THR A 26 12.14 -54.30 15.44
CA THR A 26 11.74 -54.33 14.02
C THR A 26 10.46 -53.51 13.75
N GLU A 27 9.52 -53.43 14.70
CA GLU A 27 8.29 -52.63 14.55
C GLU A 27 8.49 -51.13 14.83
N GLN A 28 9.52 -50.76 15.60
CA GLN A 28 9.86 -49.35 15.84
C GLN A 28 10.58 -48.69 14.65
N LYS A 29 11.13 -49.47 13.71
CA LYS A 29 11.78 -48.93 12.51
C LYS A 29 10.78 -48.68 11.38
N GLU A 30 9.79 -49.55 11.18
CA GLU A 30 8.70 -49.34 10.20
C GLU A 30 7.71 -48.22 10.61
N SER A 31 7.49 -48.02 11.91
CA SER A 31 6.64 -46.92 12.40
C SER A 31 7.31 -45.56 12.31
N LYS A 32 8.65 -45.47 12.40
CA LYS A 32 9.38 -44.21 12.26
C LYS A 32 9.53 -43.76 10.81
N GLU A 33 9.72 -44.71 9.87
CA GLU A 33 9.72 -44.42 8.42
C GLU A 33 8.33 -44.01 7.90
N LYS A 34 7.23 -44.52 8.48
CA LYS A 34 5.86 -44.08 8.13
C LYS A 34 5.49 -42.70 8.68
N VAL A 35 6.08 -42.26 9.80
CA VAL A 35 5.85 -40.91 10.35
C VAL A 35 6.67 -39.86 9.59
N GLU A 36 7.89 -40.18 9.16
CA GLU A 36 8.71 -39.26 8.35
C GLU A 36 8.23 -39.17 6.88
N ALA A 37 7.57 -40.20 6.33
CA ALA A 37 6.94 -40.13 5.01
C ALA A 37 5.59 -39.38 5.01
N ALA A 38 4.90 -39.30 6.15
CA ALA A 38 3.64 -38.56 6.28
C ALA A 38 3.83 -37.04 6.45
N ASP A 39 4.99 -36.60 6.96
CA ASP A 39 5.30 -35.18 7.16
C ASP A 39 5.84 -34.50 5.88
N ALA A 40 6.31 -35.29 4.90
CA ALA A 40 6.76 -34.78 3.60
C ALA A 40 5.61 -34.51 2.59
N SER A 41 4.35 -34.84 2.93
CA SER A 41 3.21 -34.77 2.01
C SER A 41 2.28 -33.57 2.22
N LYS A 42 2.49 -32.72 3.22
CA LYS A 42 1.81 -31.41 3.30
C LYS A 42 2.55 -30.40 2.41
N LYS A 43 2.57 -30.65 1.10
CA LYS A 43 2.82 -29.58 0.14
C LYS A 43 1.65 -28.62 0.27
N ASP A 44 1.92 -27.52 0.94
CA ASP A 44 1.00 -26.43 1.20
C ASP A 44 0.38 -25.96 -0.12
N VAL A 45 -0.83 -26.45 -0.41
CA VAL A 45 -1.59 -26.19 -1.64
C VAL A 45 -1.94 -24.70 -1.76
N ASN A 46 -1.68 -23.91 -0.72
CA ASN A 46 -1.95 -22.48 -0.66
C ASN A 46 -0.71 -21.59 -0.78
N SER A 47 0.49 -22.13 -1.04
CA SER A 47 1.66 -21.28 -1.30
C SER A 47 1.50 -20.56 -2.65
N VAL A 48 0.93 -19.35 -2.61
CA VAL A 48 0.76 -18.50 -3.78
C VAL A 48 2.15 -18.16 -4.32
N PRO A 49 2.49 -18.51 -5.58
CA PRO A 49 3.81 -18.26 -6.14
C PRO A 49 4.22 -16.79 -5.96
N ASP A 50 5.44 -16.56 -5.45
CA ASP A 50 5.95 -15.20 -5.23
C ASP A 50 5.91 -14.42 -6.55
N VAL A 51 5.24 -13.26 -6.53
CA VAL A 51 5.10 -12.42 -7.73
C VAL A 51 6.48 -11.89 -8.07
N PRO A 52 7.03 -12.19 -9.26
CA PRO A 52 8.39 -11.83 -9.59
C PRO A 52 8.68 -10.34 -9.43
N ASP A 53 9.91 -10.01 -9.02
CA ASP A 53 10.29 -8.63 -8.73
C ASP A 53 10.74 -7.83 -9.96
N TYR A 54 10.02 -8.02 -11.08
CA TYR A 54 10.29 -7.34 -12.33
C TYR A 54 9.43 -6.07 -12.46
N PRO A 55 9.95 -5.02 -13.11
CA PRO A 55 9.16 -3.85 -13.47
C PRO A 55 8.22 -4.18 -14.65
N SER A 56 7.31 -3.26 -14.96
CA SER A 56 6.48 -3.36 -16.17
C SER A 56 7.32 -3.23 -17.44
N CYS A 57 6.87 -3.87 -18.52
CA CYS A 57 7.51 -3.77 -19.83
C CYS A 57 7.37 -2.36 -20.42
N ASP A 58 8.48 -1.72 -20.82
CA ASP A 58 8.47 -0.38 -21.44
C ASP A 58 7.86 -0.36 -22.86
N TYR A 59 7.62 -1.53 -23.46
CA TYR A 59 6.93 -1.62 -24.76
C TYR A 59 5.43 -1.88 -24.63
N CYS A 60 5.03 -3.05 -24.12
CA CYS A 60 3.62 -3.45 -24.05
C CYS A 60 2.91 -2.98 -22.76
N GLY A 61 3.66 -2.55 -21.75
CA GLY A 61 3.10 -2.19 -20.45
C GLY A 61 2.68 -3.37 -19.58
N ASP A 62 2.93 -4.62 -20.00
CA ASP A 62 2.61 -5.80 -19.19
C ASP A 62 3.34 -5.71 -17.85
N GLU A 63 2.57 -5.83 -16.77
CA GLU A 63 3.08 -5.76 -15.41
C GLU A 63 3.95 -6.99 -15.09
N PHE A 64 5.00 -6.79 -14.30
CA PHE A 64 5.90 -7.85 -13.82
C PHE A 64 6.58 -8.66 -14.92
N ALA A 65 6.57 -8.13 -16.13
CA ALA A 65 7.03 -8.84 -17.28
C ALA A 65 8.48 -8.48 -17.60
N GLY A 66 9.00 -7.31 -17.16
CA GLY A 66 10.31 -6.72 -17.48
C GLY A 66 11.58 -7.50 -17.05
N LYS A 67 11.67 -8.77 -17.42
CA LYS A 67 12.77 -9.72 -17.12
C LYS A 67 14.04 -9.38 -17.88
N LEU A 68 13.90 -8.78 -19.06
CA LEU A 68 15.01 -8.37 -19.91
C LEU A 68 15.22 -6.87 -19.75
N PHE A 69 16.47 -6.42 -19.83
CA PHE A 69 16.80 -5.01 -19.91
C PHE A 69 17.72 -4.75 -21.09
N CYS A 70 17.70 -3.52 -21.62
CA CYS A 70 18.65 -3.11 -22.64
C CYS A 70 20.07 -3.18 -22.06
N SER A 71 20.94 -4.00 -22.64
CA SER A 71 22.32 -4.17 -22.17
C SER A 71 23.16 -2.89 -22.29
N GLN A 72 22.83 -2.02 -23.26
CA GLN A 72 23.52 -0.76 -23.49
C GLN A 72 23.17 0.29 -22.43
N CYS A 73 21.90 0.73 -22.36
CA CYS A 73 21.54 1.82 -21.44
C CYS A 73 21.14 1.34 -20.02
N ARG A 74 20.75 0.07 -19.87
CA ARG A 74 20.20 -0.53 -18.64
C ARG A 74 19.00 0.22 -18.02
N CYS A 75 18.33 1.06 -18.83
CA CYS A 75 17.25 1.96 -18.41
C CYS A 75 15.88 1.60 -19.01
N ALA A 76 15.83 0.58 -19.88
CA ALA A 76 14.59 0.09 -20.48
C ALA A 76 14.46 -1.43 -20.25
N TYR A 77 13.25 -1.86 -19.88
CA TYR A 77 12.89 -3.20 -19.44
C TYR A 77 11.81 -3.79 -20.35
N TYR A 78 11.90 -5.09 -20.61
CA TYR A 78 11.09 -5.78 -21.59
C TYR A 78 10.69 -7.16 -21.11
N CYS A 79 9.48 -7.57 -21.50
CA CYS A 79 9.02 -8.93 -21.25
C CYS A 79 9.66 -9.99 -22.11
N SER A 80 10.06 -9.61 -23.32
CA SER A 80 10.63 -10.53 -24.29
C SER A 80 11.53 -9.77 -25.27
N LYS A 81 12.35 -10.53 -26.01
CA LYS A 81 13.20 -9.97 -27.07
C LYS A 81 12.36 -9.35 -28.18
N GLU A 82 11.15 -9.84 -28.41
CA GLU A 82 10.19 -9.33 -29.39
C GLU A 82 9.74 -7.91 -29.00
N CYS A 83 9.34 -7.71 -27.75
CA CYS A 83 8.98 -6.39 -27.22
C CYS A 83 10.16 -5.41 -27.28
N GLN A 84 11.38 -5.87 -26.96
CA GLN A 84 12.59 -5.07 -27.12
C GLN A 84 12.82 -4.67 -28.59
N LYS A 85 12.74 -5.61 -29.53
CA LYS A 85 12.92 -5.35 -30.97
C LYS A 85 11.86 -4.40 -31.53
N LYS A 86 10.59 -4.55 -31.12
CA LYS A 86 9.50 -3.67 -31.52
C LYS A 86 9.70 -2.25 -30.98
N HIS A 87 10.01 -2.11 -29.68
CA HIS A 87 10.32 -0.80 -29.10
C HIS A 87 11.54 -0.16 -29.74
N TRP A 88 12.56 -0.95 -30.09
CA TRP A 88 13.76 -0.45 -30.77
C TRP A 88 13.45 0.20 -32.11
N LYS A 89 12.56 -0.41 -32.91
CA LYS A 89 12.24 0.02 -34.27
C LYS A 89 11.08 1.02 -34.38
N ALA A 90 10.28 1.19 -33.32
CA ALA A 90 9.13 2.09 -33.33
C ALA A 90 9.55 3.55 -33.66
N PRO A 91 8.69 4.35 -34.31
CA PRO A 91 8.90 5.80 -34.43
C PRO A 91 9.07 6.43 -33.05
N ASN A 92 10.11 7.24 -32.85
CA ASN A 92 10.52 7.75 -31.53
C ASN A 92 10.79 6.64 -30.48
N GLY A 93 11.05 5.41 -30.93
CA GLY A 93 11.34 4.25 -30.11
C GLY A 93 12.72 4.28 -29.47
N HIS A 94 13.09 3.18 -28.82
CA HIS A 94 14.25 3.12 -27.95
C HIS A 94 15.58 3.46 -28.67
N LYS A 95 15.74 3.08 -29.95
CA LYS A 95 16.97 3.30 -30.73
C LYS A 95 17.40 4.76 -30.75
N ALA A 96 16.46 5.69 -30.90
CA ALA A 96 16.73 7.12 -31.03
C ALA A 96 17.33 7.73 -29.76
N LYS A 97 17.02 7.16 -28.59
CA LYS A 97 17.42 7.71 -27.29
C LYS A 97 18.47 6.84 -26.59
N CYS A 98 18.61 5.56 -26.94
CA CYS A 98 19.36 4.55 -26.18
C CYS A 98 20.76 5.00 -25.75
N SER A 99 21.55 5.58 -26.66
CA SER A 99 22.93 6.00 -26.37
C SER A 99 23.03 7.09 -25.31
N LYS A 100 22.02 7.95 -25.19
CA LYS A 100 21.95 9.03 -24.20
C LYS A 100 21.08 8.70 -22.99
N MET A 101 20.31 7.61 -23.04
CA MET A 101 19.34 7.27 -22.00
C MET A 101 20.00 7.08 -20.64
N GLU A 102 21.16 6.43 -20.57
CA GLU A 102 21.81 6.20 -19.27
C GLU A 102 22.20 7.51 -18.59
N GLU A 103 22.82 8.43 -19.33
CA GLU A 103 23.20 9.76 -18.84
C GLU A 103 21.97 10.57 -18.46
N ILE A 104 20.95 10.64 -19.32
CA ILE A 104 19.69 11.33 -19.03
C ILE A 104 19.04 10.80 -17.76
N CYS A 105 19.03 9.47 -17.56
CA CYS A 105 18.46 8.84 -16.38
C CYS A 105 19.26 9.15 -15.12
N LYS A 106 20.59 9.15 -15.20
CA LYS A 106 21.48 9.55 -14.09
C LYS A 106 21.30 11.03 -13.73
N THR A 107 21.27 11.93 -14.71
CA THR A 107 21.07 13.36 -14.48
C THR A 107 19.72 13.64 -13.84
N LYS A 108 18.63 13.06 -14.36
CA LYS A 108 17.29 13.21 -13.75
C LYS A 108 17.23 12.65 -12.33
N ALA A 109 17.85 11.49 -12.11
CA ALA A 109 17.94 10.89 -10.79
C ALA A 109 18.69 11.79 -9.81
N GLN A 110 19.87 12.28 -10.21
CA GLN A 110 20.69 13.16 -9.38
C GLN A 110 19.98 14.47 -9.08
N SER A 111 19.42 15.13 -10.11
CA SER A 111 18.64 16.37 -9.98
C SER A 111 17.51 16.23 -8.96
N PHE A 112 16.76 15.13 -9.00
CA PHE A 112 15.72 14.87 -8.00
C PHE A 112 16.28 14.69 -6.57
N ILE A 113 17.38 13.96 -6.42
CA ILE A 113 18.02 13.73 -5.11
C ILE A 113 18.55 15.03 -4.54
N ASP A 114 19.20 15.86 -5.36
CA ASP A 114 19.69 17.18 -5.00
C ASP A 114 18.51 18.07 -4.55
N ALA A 115 17.42 18.11 -5.31
CA ALA A 115 16.21 18.84 -4.94
C ALA A 115 15.61 18.35 -3.61
N CYS A 116 15.64 17.04 -3.32
CA CYS A 116 15.19 16.51 -2.03
C CYS A 116 16.09 16.95 -0.88
N ASN A 117 17.41 16.96 -1.09
CA ASN A 117 18.39 17.36 -0.08
C ASN A 117 18.32 18.86 0.20
N GLU A 118 18.19 19.68 -0.85
CA GLU A 118 17.97 21.12 -0.74
C GLU A 118 16.64 21.41 -0.04
N PHE A 119 15.56 20.72 -0.43
CA PHE A 119 14.27 20.85 0.24
C PHE A 119 14.37 20.49 1.73
N GLY A 120 15.03 19.40 2.06
CA GLY A 120 15.28 19.01 3.45
C GLY A 120 16.06 20.06 4.23
N ALA A 121 17.18 20.54 3.68
CA ALA A 121 18.02 21.55 4.32
C ALA A 121 17.28 22.88 4.54
N ASP A 122 16.58 23.38 3.53
CA ASP A 122 15.84 24.64 3.60
C ASP A 122 14.69 24.56 4.60
N VAL A 123 13.94 23.45 4.61
CA VAL A 123 12.83 23.23 5.53
C VAL A 123 13.29 23.28 6.99
N PHE A 124 14.42 22.65 7.33
CA PHE A 124 14.93 22.66 8.70
C PHE A 124 15.38 24.07 9.13
N CYS A 125 15.79 24.92 8.20
CA CYS A 125 16.29 26.27 8.49
C CYS A 125 15.21 27.37 8.45
N THR A 126 14.22 27.31 7.54
CA THR A 126 13.29 28.43 7.28
C THR A 126 12.01 28.41 8.12
N PHE A 127 11.59 27.27 8.69
CA PHE A 127 10.37 27.22 9.52
C PHE A 127 10.50 27.96 10.86
N ILE A 128 11.69 28.46 11.20
CA ILE A 128 11.93 29.27 12.41
C ILE A 128 11.55 30.74 12.19
N ASP A 129 11.50 31.26 10.95
CA ASP A 129 11.11 32.65 10.68
C ASP A 129 9.87 32.74 9.78
N LYS A 130 8.74 33.16 10.38
CA LYS A 130 7.46 33.36 9.69
C LYS A 130 7.54 34.35 8.52
N ARG A 131 8.56 35.21 8.45
CA ARG A 131 8.65 36.27 7.43
C ARG A 131 9.21 35.81 6.09
N ASP A 132 9.86 34.64 6.02
CA ASP A 132 10.54 34.16 4.80
C ASP A 132 9.92 32.87 4.20
N MET A 133 8.64 32.61 4.50
CA MET A 133 7.93 31.40 4.06
C MET A 133 7.57 31.36 2.56
N LEU A 134 7.93 32.37 1.77
CA LEU A 134 7.75 32.35 0.31
C LEU A 134 8.83 31.55 -0.42
N ARG A 135 10.02 31.39 0.16
CA ARG A 135 11.13 30.64 -0.47
C ARG A 135 10.85 29.14 -0.63
N PRO A 136 10.28 28.44 0.37
CA PRO A 136 9.92 27.02 0.26
C PRO A 136 8.88 26.70 -0.83
N LEU A 137 8.13 27.69 -1.33
CA LEU A 137 7.15 27.46 -2.39
C LEU A 137 7.77 27.26 -3.77
N TYR A 138 8.86 27.98 -4.04
CA TYR A 138 9.60 27.82 -5.29
C TYR A 138 10.27 26.46 -5.32
N SER A 139 10.96 26.06 -4.24
CA SER A 139 11.58 24.74 -4.14
C SER A 139 10.58 23.59 -4.21
N PHE A 140 9.35 23.76 -3.71
CA PHE A 140 8.33 22.71 -3.82
C PHE A 140 7.83 22.51 -5.25
N LYS A 141 7.63 23.59 -6.03
CA LYS A 141 7.23 23.47 -7.44
C LYS A 141 8.32 22.81 -8.27
N ASP A 142 9.57 23.16 -8.01
CA ASP A 142 10.73 22.54 -8.67
C ASP A 142 10.80 21.05 -8.33
N LEU A 143 10.59 20.68 -7.05
CA LEU A 143 10.50 19.28 -6.65
C LEU A 143 9.37 18.51 -7.39
N ILE A 144 8.20 19.12 -7.61
CA ILE A 144 7.11 18.52 -8.40
C ILE A 144 7.53 18.29 -9.86
N ILE A 145 8.26 19.23 -10.46
CA ILE A 145 8.78 19.08 -11.83
C ILE A 145 9.73 17.88 -11.91
N GLU A 146 10.62 17.75 -10.92
CA GLU A 146 11.56 16.63 -10.85
C GLU A 146 10.85 15.27 -10.63
N PHE A 147 9.77 15.23 -9.84
CA PHE A 147 8.94 14.01 -9.70
C PHE A 147 8.43 13.47 -11.04
N LYS A 148 8.01 14.36 -11.95
CA LYS A 148 7.58 13.97 -13.30
C LYS A 148 8.74 13.38 -14.11
N GLY A 149 9.96 13.88 -13.90
CA GLY A 149 11.19 13.36 -14.49
C GLY A 149 11.49 11.90 -14.11
N LEU A 150 11.07 11.47 -12.91
CA LEU A 150 11.22 10.11 -12.40
C LEU A 150 10.06 9.16 -12.75
N GLY A 151 9.08 9.63 -13.53
CA GLY A 151 8.03 8.77 -14.06
C GLY A 151 8.64 7.53 -14.71
N ASP A 152 9.59 7.73 -15.64
CA ASP A 152 10.74 6.90 -16.04
C ASP A 152 11.08 5.58 -15.30
N ASN A 153 11.20 4.40 -15.93
CA ASN A 153 11.75 3.19 -15.28
C ASN A 153 13.25 3.34 -15.07
N GLY A 154 13.95 3.81 -16.11
CA GLY A 154 15.37 4.12 -16.06
C GLY A 154 15.73 5.16 -14.99
N PRO A 155 15.17 6.39 -15.03
CA PRO A 155 15.42 7.42 -14.03
C PRO A 155 15.07 6.94 -12.62
N TYR A 156 13.92 6.29 -12.43
CA TYR A 156 13.54 5.76 -11.11
C TYR A 156 14.57 4.78 -10.54
N ARG A 157 15.04 3.83 -11.35
CA ARG A 157 16.06 2.85 -10.92
C ARG A 157 17.38 3.53 -10.58
N LYS A 158 17.82 4.49 -11.40
CA LYS A 158 19.01 5.28 -11.09
C LYS A 158 18.85 6.08 -9.81
N ALA A 159 17.66 6.62 -9.57
CA ALA A 159 17.35 7.32 -8.32
C ALA A 159 17.36 6.36 -7.12
N LEU A 160 16.89 5.11 -7.27
CA LEU A 160 17.03 4.09 -6.22
C LEU A 160 18.49 3.86 -5.84
N ASP A 161 19.38 3.73 -6.83
CA ASP A 161 20.84 3.57 -6.60
C ASP A 161 21.44 4.78 -5.84
N LEU A 162 20.82 5.95 -5.96
CA LEU A 162 21.22 7.21 -5.30
C LEU A 162 20.48 7.49 -3.98
N GLY A 163 19.70 6.54 -3.45
CA GLY A 163 19.04 6.70 -2.16
C GLY A 163 17.64 7.33 -2.20
N LEU A 164 16.95 7.30 -3.35
CA LEU A 164 15.58 7.80 -3.53
C LEU A 164 14.63 7.42 -2.38
N ASN A 165 14.63 6.16 -1.96
CA ASN A 165 13.71 5.71 -0.92
C ASN A 165 13.96 6.38 0.43
N ASN A 166 15.20 6.74 0.75
CA ASN A 166 15.52 7.50 1.95
C ASN A 166 15.02 8.95 1.81
N CYS A 167 15.19 9.58 0.65
CA CYS A 167 14.61 10.90 0.37
C CYS A 167 13.09 10.89 0.53
N LEU A 168 12.39 9.90 -0.03
CA LEU A 168 10.93 9.77 0.11
C LEU A 168 10.50 9.61 1.57
N TYR A 169 11.22 8.79 2.34
CA TYR A 169 10.96 8.62 3.76
C TYR A 169 11.02 9.96 4.50
N GLN A 170 12.08 10.75 4.26
CA GLN A 170 12.23 12.09 4.86
C GLN A 170 11.14 13.06 4.41
N LEU A 171 10.77 13.03 3.12
CA LEU A 171 9.70 13.87 2.58
C LEU A 171 8.34 13.54 3.21
N PHE A 172 8.03 12.27 3.45
CA PHE A 172 6.78 11.89 4.14
C PHE A 172 6.82 12.19 5.63
N MET A 173 7.97 12.06 6.29
CA MET A 173 8.14 12.55 7.66
C MET A 173 7.89 14.05 7.75
N PHE A 174 8.40 14.82 6.79
CA PHE A 174 8.14 16.24 6.70
C PHE A 174 6.65 16.54 6.49
N GLU A 175 6.00 15.89 5.52
CA GLU A 175 4.56 16.03 5.26
C GLU A 175 3.75 15.79 6.54
N ARG A 176 4.03 14.67 7.22
CA ARG A 176 3.35 14.28 8.46
C ARG A 176 3.44 15.37 9.53
N SER A 177 4.58 16.03 9.65
CA SER A 177 4.83 17.01 10.70
C SER A 177 4.33 18.42 10.35
N HIS A 178 4.22 18.77 9.07
CA HIS A 178 4.03 20.17 8.64
C HIS A 178 2.82 20.44 7.75
N VAL A 179 2.09 19.41 7.29
CA VAL A 179 0.95 19.61 6.38
C VAL A 179 -0.10 20.59 6.95
N LYS A 180 -0.38 20.52 8.25
CA LYS A 180 -1.35 21.42 8.90
C LYS A 180 -0.94 22.88 8.79
N GLN A 181 0.28 23.20 9.22
CA GLN A 181 0.82 24.56 9.12
C GLN A 181 0.87 25.03 7.66
N ARG A 182 1.23 24.17 6.71
CA ARG A 182 1.25 24.53 5.29
C ARG A 182 -0.15 24.87 4.78
N PHE A 183 -1.17 24.10 5.14
CA PHE A 183 -2.55 24.36 4.71
C PHE A 183 -3.13 25.63 5.38
N GLU A 184 -2.78 25.90 6.65
CA GLU A 184 -3.13 27.17 7.33
C GLU A 184 -2.55 28.41 6.63
N LEU A 185 -1.45 28.24 5.90
CA LEU A 185 -0.80 29.29 5.10
C LEU A 185 -1.30 29.36 3.65
N GLY A 186 -2.35 28.61 3.30
CA GLY A 186 -2.87 28.56 1.93
C GLY A 186 -2.10 27.66 0.97
N LEU A 187 -1.21 26.79 1.48
CA LEU A 187 -0.33 25.96 0.64
C LEU A 187 -0.88 24.54 0.50
N TYR A 188 -1.93 24.41 -0.31
CA TYR A 188 -2.69 23.17 -0.53
C TYR A 188 -2.01 22.21 -1.50
N VAL A 189 -0.74 21.87 -1.23
CA VAL A 189 -0.01 20.89 -2.03
C VAL A 189 0.43 19.75 -1.12
N SER A 190 0.29 18.50 -1.57
CA SER A 190 0.73 17.33 -0.79
C SER A 190 1.84 16.57 -1.47
N ILE A 191 2.92 16.30 -0.72
CA ILE A 191 4.02 15.43 -1.16
C ILE A 191 3.49 14.04 -1.50
N VAL A 192 2.68 13.48 -0.59
CA VAL A 192 2.09 12.14 -0.72
C VAL A 192 1.28 12.03 -2.01
N TYR A 193 0.42 13.02 -2.27
CA TYR A 193 -0.37 13.07 -3.49
C TYR A 193 0.54 13.04 -4.75
N ASN A 194 1.59 13.85 -4.79
CA ASN A 194 2.51 13.90 -5.93
C ASN A 194 3.30 12.58 -6.10
N VAL A 195 3.77 11.97 -5.02
CA VAL A 195 4.45 10.67 -5.06
C VAL A 195 3.52 9.59 -5.62
N HIS A 196 2.25 9.57 -5.19
CA HIS A 196 1.26 8.66 -5.78
C HIS A 196 1.07 8.91 -7.28
N CYS A 197 0.82 10.16 -7.65
CA CYS A 197 0.45 10.54 -9.01
C CYS A 197 1.58 10.34 -10.04
N PHE A 198 2.84 10.52 -9.63
CA PHE A 198 3.98 10.51 -10.54
C PHE A 198 4.90 9.32 -10.31
N LEU A 199 5.32 9.09 -9.06
CA LEU A 199 6.40 8.16 -8.79
C LEU A 199 5.90 6.73 -8.69
N PHE A 200 4.80 6.47 -7.98
CA PHE A 200 4.24 5.13 -7.84
C PHE A 200 3.30 4.75 -8.99
N ARG A 201 3.10 5.62 -9.99
CA ARG A 201 2.21 5.36 -11.12
C ARG A 201 2.78 4.30 -12.07
N GLY A 202 1.91 3.40 -12.52
CA GLY A 202 2.28 2.15 -13.18
C GLY A 202 2.10 2.01 -14.69
N LYS A 203 1.72 3.00 -15.51
CA LYS A 203 1.74 2.91 -16.98
C LYS A 203 1.83 4.33 -17.56
N ARG A 204 2.73 4.55 -18.52
CA ARG A 204 3.02 5.88 -19.10
C ARG A 204 2.39 6.13 -20.47
N ASN A 205 1.93 5.09 -21.15
CA ASN A 205 1.52 5.16 -22.56
C ASN A 205 0.10 4.61 -22.83
N ALA A 206 -0.80 4.59 -21.85
CA ALA A 206 -2.22 4.40 -22.18
C ALA A 206 -2.73 5.71 -22.80
N PRO A 207 -3.22 5.72 -24.05
CA PRO A 207 -3.88 6.90 -24.61
C PRO A 207 -5.12 7.21 -23.75
N GLY A 208 -5.15 8.40 -23.16
CA GLY A 208 -6.16 8.77 -22.16
C GLY A 208 -5.51 9.07 -20.83
N ASN A 209 -5.64 10.31 -20.36
CA ASN A 209 -4.88 10.88 -19.25
C ASN A 209 -5.29 10.36 -17.87
N THR A 210 -5.93 9.19 -17.77
CA THR A 210 -6.48 8.68 -16.52
C THR A 210 -5.39 8.00 -15.70
N PHE A 211 -5.37 8.29 -14.40
CA PHE A 211 -4.60 7.55 -13.41
C PHE A 211 -5.16 6.13 -13.40
N SER A 212 -4.54 5.19 -14.12
CA SER A 212 -5.15 3.88 -14.38
C SER A 212 -4.51 2.74 -13.60
N CYS A 213 -3.30 2.92 -13.07
CA CYS A 213 -2.58 1.86 -12.36
C CYS A 213 -1.43 2.37 -11.48
N ILE A 214 -1.09 1.57 -10.48
CA ILE A 214 0.05 1.72 -9.58
C ILE A 214 1.12 0.68 -9.96
N ASP A 215 2.39 1.06 -9.89
CA ASP A 215 3.54 0.17 -10.02
C ASP A 215 3.81 -0.52 -8.68
N GLY A 216 3.32 -1.75 -8.53
CA GLY A 216 3.52 -2.54 -7.31
C GLY A 216 5.00 -2.86 -7.02
N TYR A 217 5.91 -2.79 -8.00
CA TYR A 217 7.35 -2.89 -7.73
C TYR A 217 7.84 -1.67 -6.94
N ARG A 218 7.49 -0.46 -7.36
CA ARG A 218 7.95 0.78 -6.71
C ARG A 218 7.43 0.91 -5.28
N VAL A 219 6.15 0.59 -5.08
CA VAL A 219 5.55 0.54 -3.74
C VAL A 219 6.28 -0.45 -2.86
N LYS A 220 6.55 -1.66 -3.36
CA LYS A 220 7.31 -2.69 -2.63
C LYS A 220 8.73 -2.25 -2.29
N GLN A 221 9.45 -1.62 -3.22
CA GLN A 221 10.79 -1.10 -2.97
C GLN A 221 10.78 -0.04 -1.86
N TYR A 222 9.82 0.88 -1.89
CA TYR A 222 9.68 1.89 -0.85
C TYR A 222 9.30 1.28 0.51
N VAL A 223 8.24 0.46 0.59
CA VAL A 223 7.78 -0.15 1.85
C VAL A 223 8.86 -0.97 2.55
N ARG A 224 9.81 -1.54 1.78
CA ARG A 224 10.92 -2.35 2.32
C ARG A 224 12.18 -1.56 2.63
N CYS A 225 12.24 -0.27 2.30
CA CYS A 225 13.45 0.53 2.54
C CYS A 225 13.69 0.81 4.03
N HIS A 226 12.62 0.86 4.83
CA HIS A 226 12.66 1.15 6.26
C HIS A 226 11.53 0.39 6.96
N LYS A 227 11.74 -0.02 8.22
CA LYS A 227 10.71 -0.73 9.01
C LYS A 227 9.40 0.07 9.11
N GLU A 228 9.53 1.39 9.25
CA GLU A 228 8.41 2.33 9.42
C GLU A 228 7.96 3.00 8.11
N ALA A 229 8.56 2.65 6.96
CA ALA A 229 8.33 3.37 5.70
C ALA A 229 6.84 3.42 5.32
N PHE A 230 6.14 2.29 5.47
CA PHE A 230 4.70 2.21 5.25
C PHE A 230 3.92 3.07 6.26
N GLU A 231 4.21 2.97 7.55
CA GLU A 231 3.46 3.68 8.59
C GLU A 231 3.54 5.20 8.41
N ILE A 232 4.73 5.71 8.09
CA ILE A 232 4.96 7.14 7.85
C ILE A 232 4.22 7.61 6.61
N TRP A 233 4.31 6.87 5.51
CA TRP A 233 3.61 7.18 4.27
C TRP A 233 2.08 7.14 4.45
N PHE A 234 1.57 6.12 5.14
CA PHE A 234 0.15 5.96 5.42
C PHE A 234 -0.35 7.08 6.32
N ARG A 235 0.32 7.37 7.44
CA ARG A 235 -0.05 8.48 8.34
C ARG A 235 -0.01 9.83 7.65
N ALA A 236 1.04 10.12 6.88
CA ALA A 236 1.13 11.35 6.11
C ALA A 236 -0.07 11.50 5.15
N SER A 237 -0.51 10.39 4.52
CA SER A 237 -1.72 10.37 3.69
C SER A 237 -2.98 10.71 4.48
N LEU A 238 -3.18 10.06 5.63
CA LEU A 238 -4.40 10.21 6.42
C LEU A 238 -4.53 11.61 7.03
N ILE A 239 -3.43 12.24 7.45
CA ILE A 239 -3.46 13.62 7.95
C ILE A 239 -3.94 14.58 6.86
N VAL A 240 -3.57 14.38 5.60
CA VAL A 240 -4.08 15.23 4.51
C VAL A 240 -5.60 15.04 4.32
N ILE A 241 -6.12 13.82 4.50
CA ILE A 241 -7.58 13.58 4.48
C ILE A 241 -8.25 14.23 5.70
N GLU A 242 -7.63 14.17 6.89
CA GLU A 242 -8.11 14.86 8.08
C GLU A 242 -8.14 16.38 7.89
N MET A 243 -7.23 16.94 7.09
CA MET A 243 -7.24 18.37 6.76
C MET A 243 -8.46 18.78 5.95
N PHE A 244 -8.98 17.90 5.10
CA PHE A 244 -10.27 18.09 4.46
C PHE A 244 -11.41 18.08 5.49
N GLN A 245 -11.42 17.12 6.41
CA GLN A 245 -12.47 16.98 7.42
C GLN A 245 -12.54 18.14 8.41
N THR A 246 -11.41 18.83 8.61
CA THR A 246 -11.30 20.00 9.49
C THR A 246 -11.34 21.29 8.69
N GLN A 247 -10.22 21.73 8.14
CA GLN A 247 -10.09 23.01 7.43
C GLN A 247 -10.99 23.10 6.19
N GLY A 248 -11.11 22.02 5.42
CA GLY A 248 -12.02 22.00 4.26
C GLY A 248 -13.47 22.24 4.69
N MET A 249 -13.93 21.57 5.75
CA MET A 249 -15.29 21.76 6.27
C MET A 249 -15.49 23.13 6.94
N ASP A 250 -14.47 23.69 7.57
CA ASP A 250 -14.54 25.04 8.12
C ASP A 250 -14.61 26.09 7.01
N ALA A 251 -13.90 25.89 5.91
CA ALA A 251 -13.98 26.75 4.72
C ALA A 251 -15.39 26.76 4.12
N VAL A 252 -16.09 25.62 4.10
CA VAL A 252 -17.52 25.57 3.71
C VAL A 252 -18.37 26.44 4.64
N LYS A 253 -18.19 26.33 5.95
CA LYS A 253 -18.97 27.11 6.93
C LYS A 253 -18.72 28.61 6.80
N SER A 254 -17.50 29.01 6.42
CA SER A 254 -17.15 30.41 6.18
C SER A 254 -17.45 30.89 4.75
N ASN A 255 -18.03 30.04 3.89
CA ASN A 255 -18.28 30.31 2.48
C ASN A 255 -17.00 30.65 1.67
N ASP A 256 -15.86 30.08 2.07
CA ASP A 256 -14.59 30.13 1.33
C ASP A 256 -14.45 28.89 0.45
N LEU A 257 -15.15 28.91 -0.68
CA LEU A 257 -15.22 27.74 -1.56
C LEU A 257 -13.89 27.45 -2.28
N ASP A 258 -13.06 28.46 -2.51
CA ASP A 258 -11.77 28.27 -3.17
C ASP A 258 -10.83 27.40 -2.31
N VAL A 259 -10.74 27.72 -1.01
CA VAL A 259 -9.99 26.89 -0.05
C VAL A 259 -10.57 25.49 0.05
N PHE A 260 -11.90 25.36 0.12
CA PHE A 260 -12.56 24.07 0.15
C PHE A 260 -12.16 23.19 -1.04
N TRP A 261 -12.23 23.71 -2.27
CA TRP A 261 -11.95 22.93 -3.47
C TRP A 261 -10.50 22.49 -3.59
N GLU A 262 -9.54 23.33 -3.21
CA GLU A 262 -8.13 22.95 -3.24
C GLU A 262 -7.82 21.84 -2.23
N ILE A 263 -8.34 21.94 -1.00
CA ILE A 263 -8.17 20.89 0.01
C ILE A 263 -8.89 19.59 -0.41
N GLN A 264 -10.13 19.71 -0.89
CA GLN A 264 -10.95 18.58 -1.34
C GLN A 264 -10.23 17.79 -2.44
N LYS A 265 -9.68 18.49 -3.45
CA LYS A 265 -8.99 17.88 -4.59
C LYS A 265 -7.81 17.03 -4.15
N VAL A 266 -7.02 17.52 -3.20
CA VAL A 266 -5.86 16.79 -2.68
C VAL A 266 -6.31 15.55 -1.89
N ALA A 267 -7.29 15.71 -0.99
CA ALA A 267 -7.83 14.59 -0.20
C ALA A 267 -8.46 13.52 -1.09
N TYR A 268 -9.29 13.92 -2.05
CA TYR A 268 -9.86 13.04 -3.07
C TYR A 268 -8.77 12.28 -3.83
N GLY A 269 -7.75 12.99 -4.31
CA GLY A 269 -6.64 12.40 -5.05
C GLY A 269 -5.86 11.36 -4.24
N ILE A 270 -5.68 11.60 -2.94
CA ILE A 270 -5.04 10.63 -2.03
C ILE A 270 -5.92 9.40 -1.83
N SER A 271 -7.23 9.57 -1.58
CA SER A 271 -8.16 8.45 -1.43
C SER A 271 -8.22 7.58 -2.69
N CYS A 272 -8.35 8.19 -3.87
CA CYS A 272 -8.30 7.45 -5.14
C CYS A 272 -6.96 6.73 -5.31
N SER A 273 -5.84 7.36 -4.95
CA SER A 273 -4.53 6.73 -5.07
C SER A 273 -4.39 5.48 -4.21
N TRP A 274 -4.92 5.49 -2.98
CA TRP A 274 -4.98 4.30 -2.13
C TRP A 274 -5.87 3.21 -2.72
N MET A 275 -6.96 3.57 -3.41
CA MET A 275 -7.73 2.57 -4.16
C MET A 275 -6.85 1.86 -5.18
N HIS A 276 -6.04 2.58 -5.95
CA HIS A 276 -5.13 1.94 -6.91
C HIS A 276 -4.07 1.07 -6.24
N VAL A 277 -3.54 1.49 -5.09
CA VAL A 277 -2.57 0.71 -4.31
C VAL A 277 -3.18 -0.63 -3.90
N PHE A 278 -4.38 -0.66 -3.31
CA PHE A 278 -5.01 -1.91 -2.88
C PHE A 278 -5.69 -2.69 -4.01
N THR A 279 -5.99 -2.04 -5.14
CA THR A 279 -6.35 -2.75 -6.39
C THR A 279 -5.15 -3.53 -6.92
N ASN A 280 -3.93 -3.05 -6.76
CA ASN A 280 -2.73 -3.78 -7.16
C ASN A 280 -2.34 -4.84 -6.12
N LYS A 281 -2.54 -6.12 -6.44
CA LYS A 281 -2.24 -7.25 -5.53
C LYS A 281 -0.80 -7.25 -5.01
N LYS A 282 0.19 -6.86 -5.83
CA LYS A 282 1.60 -6.83 -5.41
C LYS A 282 1.87 -5.73 -4.39
N ALA A 283 1.34 -4.53 -4.63
CA ALA A 283 1.44 -3.42 -3.69
C ALA A 283 0.74 -3.78 -2.36
N ALA A 284 -0.48 -4.32 -2.42
CA ALA A 284 -1.21 -4.78 -1.25
C ALA A 284 -0.44 -5.84 -0.45
N LYS A 285 0.13 -6.87 -1.11
CA LYS A 285 0.97 -7.89 -0.45
C LYS A 285 2.19 -7.26 0.23
N ALA A 286 2.88 -6.34 -0.45
CA ALA A 286 4.06 -5.69 0.11
C ALA A 286 3.73 -4.89 1.37
N ILE A 287 2.55 -4.27 1.41
CA ILE A 287 2.06 -3.54 2.59
C ILE A 287 1.65 -4.50 3.70
N LEU A 288 0.71 -5.41 3.42
CA LEU A 288 0.07 -6.23 4.44
C LEU A 288 1.02 -7.30 5.01
N LEU A 289 1.79 -7.97 4.15
CA LEU A 289 2.71 -9.05 4.54
C LEU A 289 4.15 -8.57 4.75
N GLY A 290 4.47 -7.32 4.38
CA GLY A 290 5.81 -6.75 4.58
C GLY A 290 6.95 -7.55 3.96
N SER A 291 7.92 -7.89 4.81
CA SER A 291 9.13 -8.62 4.42
C SER A 291 8.99 -10.14 4.48
N SER A 292 8.09 -10.68 5.33
CA SER A 292 7.92 -12.12 5.51
C SER A 292 7.30 -12.81 4.30
N LYS A 293 6.47 -12.07 3.54
CA LYS A 293 5.71 -12.54 2.35
C LYS A 293 4.64 -13.59 2.66
N GLU A 294 4.59 -14.08 3.88
CA GLU A 294 3.61 -15.03 4.41
C GLU A 294 2.79 -14.34 5.50
N VAL A 295 1.67 -14.95 5.87
CA VAL A 295 0.88 -14.49 7.01
C VAL A 295 1.61 -14.86 8.29
N ASP A 296 1.93 -13.85 9.09
CA ASP A 296 2.54 -13.99 10.41
C ASP A 296 1.90 -13.00 11.40
N ASP A 297 2.34 -13.03 12.66
CA ASP A 297 1.84 -12.13 13.70
C ASP A 297 2.08 -10.65 13.33
N THR A 298 3.16 -10.34 12.60
CA THR A 298 3.44 -8.97 12.14
C THR A 298 2.40 -8.50 11.12
N ALA A 299 1.94 -9.38 10.23
CA ALA A 299 0.86 -9.08 9.29
C ALA A 299 -0.47 -8.80 10.02
N ASN A 300 -0.78 -9.61 11.03
CA ASN A 300 -1.98 -9.43 11.87
C ASN A 300 -1.94 -8.11 12.65
N GLU A 301 -0.82 -7.81 13.31
CA GLU A 301 -0.60 -6.55 14.04
C GLU A 301 -0.71 -5.34 13.10
N ARG A 302 -0.08 -5.43 11.92
CA ARG A 302 -0.15 -4.36 10.93
C ARG A 302 -1.57 -4.14 10.42
N ALA A 303 -2.31 -5.19 10.10
CA ALA A 303 -3.70 -5.07 9.66
C ALA A 303 -4.58 -4.38 10.74
N LYS A 304 -4.45 -4.79 12.01
CA LYS A 304 -5.15 -4.15 13.14
C LYS A 304 -4.74 -2.68 13.34
N TRP A 305 -3.45 -2.37 13.22
CA TRP A 305 -2.95 -1.00 13.27
C TRP A 305 -3.57 -0.15 12.16
N ILE A 306 -3.57 -0.64 10.93
CA ILE A 306 -4.17 0.02 9.77
C ILE A 306 -5.65 0.33 10.03
N ILE A 307 -6.42 -0.66 10.49
CA ILE A 307 -7.85 -0.52 10.81
C ILE A 307 -8.07 0.59 11.85
N THR A 308 -7.23 0.63 12.88
CA THR A 308 -7.27 1.67 13.91
C THR A 308 -7.08 3.06 13.31
N GLN A 309 -6.15 3.22 12.35
CA GLN A 309 -5.93 4.52 11.72
C GLN A 309 -7.12 4.94 10.84
N VAL A 310 -7.68 4.05 10.03
CA VAL A 310 -8.78 4.40 9.11
C VAL A 310 -10.13 4.54 9.80
N LYS A 311 -10.32 3.86 10.94
CA LYS A 311 -11.48 4.03 11.82
C LYS A 311 -11.65 5.48 12.25
N ALA A 312 -10.56 6.14 12.65
CA ALA A 312 -10.60 7.55 13.06
C ALA A 312 -11.08 8.44 11.91
N ILE A 313 -10.54 8.23 10.71
CA ILE A 313 -10.90 8.98 9.51
C ILE A 313 -12.38 8.76 9.13
N LEU A 314 -12.87 7.52 9.08
CA LEU A 314 -14.26 7.25 8.70
C LEU A 314 -15.28 7.88 9.67
N ASN A 315 -14.97 7.86 10.96
CA ASN A 315 -15.86 8.41 11.97
C ASN A 315 -15.89 9.95 11.95
N ASN A 316 -14.81 10.60 11.52
CA ASN A 316 -14.69 12.05 11.45
C ASN A 316 -15.41 12.71 10.27
N PHE A 317 -15.84 11.95 9.25
CA PHE A 317 -16.70 12.52 8.19
C PHE A 317 -18.02 13.00 8.78
N THR A 318 -18.29 14.30 8.60
CA THR A 318 -19.50 14.96 9.11
C THR A 318 -20.73 14.51 8.33
N SER A 319 -21.91 14.59 8.95
CA SER A 319 -23.19 14.39 8.27
C SER A 319 -23.64 15.62 7.48
N ILE A 320 -22.80 16.66 7.36
CA ILE A 320 -23.13 17.85 6.58
C ILE A 320 -23.13 17.44 5.11
N GLU A 321 -24.31 17.51 4.49
CA GLU A 321 -24.47 17.29 3.06
C GLU A 321 -23.87 18.49 2.33
N THR A 322 -22.62 18.33 1.89
CA THR A 322 -22.06 19.13 0.81
C THR A 322 -21.94 18.22 -0.41
N PRO A 323 -22.09 18.76 -1.64
CA PRO A 323 -22.01 17.96 -2.86
C PRO A 323 -20.75 17.07 -2.93
N ASP A 324 -19.63 17.48 -2.31
CA ASP A 324 -18.33 16.83 -2.48
C ASP A 324 -17.69 16.25 -1.20
N ASN A 325 -18.27 16.47 -0.01
CA ASN A 325 -17.91 15.68 1.19
C ASN A 325 -18.20 14.20 0.96
N ASN A 326 -19.36 13.90 0.35
CA ASN A 326 -19.76 12.55 -0.02
C ASN A 326 -18.80 11.89 -1.01
N VAL A 327 -18.12 12.67 -1.85
CA VAL A 327 -17.15 12.15 -2.82
C VAL A 327 -15.88 11.69 -2.10
N VAL A 328 -15.31 12.50 -1.22
CA VAL A 328 -14.11 12.12 -0.44
C VAL A 328 -14.43 10.98 0.53
N GLU A 329 -15.57 11.04 1.24
CA GLU A 329 -16.04 9.95 2.11
C GLU A 329 -16.23 8.67 1.30
N GLY A 330 -16.89 8.75 0.14
CA GLY A 330 -17.15 7.60 -0.74
C GLY A 330 -15.87 6.91 -1.22
N GLN A 331 -14.92 7.67 -1.76
CA GLN A 331 -13.62 7.11 -2.16
C GLN A 331 -12.86 6.51 -0.98
N THR A 332 -12.97 7.13 0.20
CA THR A 332 -12.33 6.66 1.43
C THR A 332 -12.90 5.31 1.88
N ASN A 333 -14.23 5.18 1.88
CA ASN A 333 -14.89 3.91 2.15
C ASN A 333 -14.46 2.82 1.16
N ILE A 334 -14.38 3.13 -0.15
CA ILE A 334 -13.99 2.14 -1.16
C ILE A 334 -12.55 1.65 -0.95
N PHE A 335 -11.58 2.52 -0.68
CA PHE A 335 -10.21 2.03 -0.44
C PHE A 335 -10.09 1.21 0.84
N ILE A 336 -10.87 1.51 1.88
CA ILE A 336 -10.91 0.71 3.11
C ILE A 336 -11.54 -0.66 2.84
N ALA A 337 -12.60 -0.72 2.04
CA ALA A 337 -13.18 -1.98 1.59
C ALA A 337 -12.19 -2.79 0.74
N LEU A 338 -11.41 -2.16 -0.14
CA LEU A 338 -10.32 -2.82 -0.87
C LEU A 338 -9.28 -3.42 0.09
N MET A 339 -8.99 -2.77 1.21
CA MET A 339 -8.05 -3.29 2.22
C MET A 339 -8.62 -4.52 2.93
N GLN A 340 -9.89 -4.47 3.33
CA GLN A 340 -10.60 -5.61 3.90
C GLN A 340 -10.52 -6.83 2.98
N LEU A 341 -10.90 -6.67 1.71
CA LEU A 341 -10.89 -7.76 0.74
C LEU A 341 -9.48 -8.34 0.53
N ARG A 342 -8.43 -7.53 0.63
CA ARG A 342 -7.03 -8.01 0.55
C ARG A 342 -6.56 -8.72 1.81
N ILE A 343 -7.00 -8.27 2.99
CA ILE A 343 -6.74 -8.97 4.26
C ILE A 343 -7.35 -10.36 4.22
N GLU A 344 -8.61 -10.46 3.79
CA GLU A 344 -9.33 -11.73 3.61
C GLU A 344 -8.66 -12.61 2.53
N GLU A 345 -8.36 -12.06 1.35
CA GLU A 345 -7.70 -12.80 0.26
C GLU A 345 -6.33 -13.35 0.67
N PHE A 346 -5.59 -12.65 1.53
CA PHE A 346 -4.29 -13.09 2.01
C PHE A 346 -4.36 -14.00 3.23
N GLY A 347 -5.55 -14.25 3.79
CA GLY A 347 -5.73 -15.12 4.96
C GLY A 347 -5.21 -14.51 6.27
N ILE A 348 -5.23 -13.18 6.39
CA ILE A 348 -4.81 -12.47 7.61
C ILE A 348 -6.00 -12.46 8.58
N ASP A 349 -5.91 -13.20 9.69
CA ASP A 349 -6.98 -13.28 10.67
C ASP A 349 -6.94 -12.11 11.67
N ILE A 350 -7.93 -11.24 11.55
CA ILE A 350 -8.15 -10.10 12.43
C ILE A 350 -9.50 -10.14 13.14
N GLY A 351 -10.32 -11.17 12.93
CA GLY A 351 -11.73 -11.20 13.31
C GLY A 351 -12.64 -10.37 12.39
N ASP A 352 -13.76 -9.85 12.93
CA ASP A 352 -14.75 -9.08 12.17
C ASP A 352 -14.22 -7.65 11.86
N PHE A 353 -13.84 -7.44 10.60
CA PHE A 353 -13.32 -6.16 10.11
C PHE A 353 -14.31 -5.00 10.34
N VAL A 354 -15.61 -5.23 10.10
CA VAL A 354 -16.64 -4.18 10.21
C VAL A 354 -16.87 -3.81 11.67
N GLN A 355 -16.87 -4.81 12.56
CA GLN A 355 -16.93 -4.57 14.00
C GLN A 355 -15.72 -3.75 14.48
N LEU A 356 -14.51 -4.06 14.00
CA LEU A 356 -13.29 -3.32 14.35
C LEU A 356 -13.28 -1.88 13.83
N LEU A 357 -13.92 -1.63 12.68
CA LEU A 357 -14.11 -0.26 12.18
C LEU A 357 -15.08 0.56 13.05
N GLU A 358 -15.94 -0.08 13.85
CA GLU A 358 -16.98 0.55 14.67
C GLU A 358 -17.93 1.47 13.87
N VAL A 359 -18.10 1.22 12.58
CA VAL A 359 -19.11 1.92 11.77
C VAL A 359 -20.51 1.44 12.16
N LYS A 360 -21.45 2.38 12.32
CA LYS A 360 -22.83 2.10 12.78
C LYS A 360 -23.87 2.75 11.87
N GLY A 361 -25.11 2.27 11.94
CA GLY A 361 -26.27 2.85 11.27
C GLY A 361 -26.07 3.04 9.77
N GLY A 362 -26.41 4.22 9.25
CA GLY A 362 -26.26 4.55 7.83
C GLY A 362 -24.83 4.41 7.29
N LYS A 363 -23.80 4.70 8.09
CA LYS A 363 -22.40 4.53 7.67
C LYS A 363 -22.05 3.06 7.48
N LYS A 364 -22.50 2.19 8.40
CA LYS A 364 -22.35 0.73 8.26
C LYS A 364 -23.02 0.23 6.99
N ASN A 365 -24.27 0.63 6.76
CA ASN A 365 -25.02 0.22 5.56
C ASN A 365 -24.33 0.68 4.26
N ARG A 366 -23.82 1.92 4.20
CA ARG A 366 -23.04 2.38 3.03
C ARG A 366 -21.77 1.57 2.83
N TYR A 367 -21.06 1.24 3.91
CA TYR A 367 -19.85 0.45 3.82
C TYR A 367 -20.14 -0.96 3.28
N GLU A 368 -21.05 -1.70 3.92
CA GLU A 368 -21.34 -3.10 3.58
C GLU A 368 -21.98 -3.26 2.21
N TYR A 369 -22.94 -2.40 1.86
CA TYR A 369 -23.79 -2.63 0.68
C TYR A 369 -23.40 -1.78 -0.54
N LEU A 370 -22.52 -0.78 -0.40
CA LEU A 370 -22.02 0.02 -1.51
C LEU A 370 -20.49 -0.08 -1.64
N ALA A 371 -19.73 0.19 -0.58
CA ALA A 371 -18.28 0.23 -0.66
C ALA A 371 -17.65 -1.14 -0.96
N ILE A 372 -18.10 -2.20 -0.27
CA ILE A 372 -17.61 -3.58 -0.53
C ILE A 372 -17.90 -4.03 -1.97
N PRO A 373 -19.13 -3.96 -2.50
CA PRO A 373 -19.39 -4.34 -3.90
C PRO A 373 -18.57 -3.56 -4.93
N LEU A 374 -18.37 -2.25 -4.71
CA LEU A 374 -17.52 -1.43 -5.59
C LEU A 374 -16.05 -1.86 -5.52
N ALA A 375 -15.55 -2.20 -4.32
CA ALA A 375 -14.21 -2.72 -4.13
C ALA A 375 -14.01 -4.09 -4.78
N GLU A 376 -14.96 -5.02 -4.64
CA GLU A 376 -14.94 -6.33 -5.30
C GLU A 376 -14.88 -6.19 -6.82
N ALA A 377 -15.76 -5.36 -7.39
CA ALA A 377 -15.77 -5.09 -8.82
C ALA A 377 -14.45 -4.45 -9.30
N THR A 378 -13.88 -3.56 -8.50
CA THR A 378 -12.58 -2.93 -8.76
C THR A 378 -11.45 -3.98 -8.78
N ILE A 379 -11.39 -4.88 -7.78
CA ILE A 379 -10.39 -5.97 -7.74
C ILE A 379 -10.55 -6.92 -8.92
N LYS A 380 -11.79 -7.37 -9.20
CA LYS A 380 -12.11 -8.27 -10.31
C LYS A 380 -11.64 -7.70 -11.64
N LYS A 381 -11.75 -6.39 -11.80
CA LYS A 381 -11.34 -5.68 -13.01
C LYS A 381 -9.84 -5.39 -13.07
N GLY A 382 -9.16 -5.30 -11.92
CA GLY A 382 -7.76 -4.91 -11.82
C GLY A 382 -7.50 -3.42 -12.09
N ARG A 383 -8.55 -2.59 -12.15
CA ARG A 383 -8.47 -1.12 -12.23
C ARG A 383 -9.70 -0.48 -11.59
N PRO A 384 -9.63 0.79 -11.17
CA PRO A 384 -10.83 1.52 -10.78
C PRO A 384 -11.87 1.56 -11.89
N LEU A 385 -13.10 1.50 -11.42
CA LEU A 385 -14.31 1.59 -12.21
C LEU A 385 -14.43 3.00 -12.80
N ASP A 386 -14.90 3.09 -14.03
CA ASP A 386 -15.31 4.38 -14.59
C ASP A 386 -16.68 4.80 -14.07
N THR A 387 -17.11 6.02 -14.44
CA THR A 387 -18.38 6.58 -13.98
C THR A 387 -19.59 5.70 -14.30
N ASN A 388 -19.63 5.10 -15.49
CA ASN A 388 -20.77 4.28 -15.91
C ASN A 388 -20.85 2.99 -15.09
N GLU A 389 -19.71 2.37 -14.83
CA GLU A 389 -19.63 1.14 -14.05
C GLU A 389 -19.93 1.36 -12.58
N ASN A 390 -19.40 2.45 -12.00
CA ASN A 390 -19.76 2.89 -10.65
C ASN A 390 -21.27 3.10 -10.53
N ASN A 391 -21.87 3.79 -11.52
CA ASN A 391 -23.31 4.01 -11.55
C ASN A 391 -24.10 2.70 -11.63
N GLN A 392 -23.68 1.74 -12.47
CA GLN A 392 -24.36 0.43 -12.58
C GLN A 392 -24.40 -0.32 -11.25
N ILE A 393 -23.27 -0.39 -10.53
CA ILE A 393 -23.21 -1.07 -9.22
C ILE A 393 -24.01 -0.29 -8.17
N THR A 394 -23.96 1.04 -8.22
CA THR A 394 -24.73 1.90 -7.30
C THR A 394 -26.24 1.72 -7.50
N GLN A 395 -26.71 1.58 -8.74
CA GLN A 395 -28.12 1.29 -9.02
C GLN A 395 -28.55 -0.08 -8.45
N GLN A 396 -27.68 -1.09 -8.50
CA GLN A 396 -27.95 -2.39 -7.85
C GLN A 396 -28.10 -2.23 -6.32
N TYR A 397 -27.25 -1.43 -5.69
CA TYR A 397 -27.37 -1.08 -4.28
C TYR A 397 -28.71 -0.40 -3.94
N LEU A 398 -29.12 0.60 -4.72
CA LEU A 398 -30.39 1.30 -4.50
C LEU A 398 -31.60 0.36 -4.58
N VAL A 399 -31.56 -0.65 -5.46
CA VAL A 399 -32.59 -1.69 -5.54
C VAL A 399 -32.61 -2.56 -4.28
N MET A 400 -31.44 -2.91 -3.74
CA MET A 400 -31.34 -3.71 -2.50
C MET A 400 -31.88 -2.95 -1.29
N CYS A 401 -31.52 -1.67 -1.10
CA CYS A 401 -32.02 -0.85 0.01
C CYS A 401 -33.53 -0.65 -0.03
N ARG A 402 -34.12 -0.50 -1.22
CA ARG A 402 -35.59 -0.42 -1.34
C ARG A 402 -36.27 -1.70 -0.86
N LYS A 403 -35.67 -2.86 -1.12
CA LYS A 403 -36.22 -4.16 -0.68
C LYS A 403 -36.09 -4.36 0.84
N SER A 404 -34.99 -3.94 1.46
CA SER A 404 -34.80 -4.09 2.91
C SER A 404 -35.74 -3.20 3.72
N HIS A 405 -35.97 -1.95 3.30
CA HIS A 405 -36.87 -1.04 4.02
C HIS A 405 -38.36 -1.36 3.81
N LEU A 406 -38.72 -2.02 2.71
CA LEU A 406 -40.09 -2.52 2.53
C LEU A 406 -40.40 -3.76 3.38
N GLY A 407 -39.39 -4.44 3.93
CA GLY A 407 -39.56 -5.61 4.80
C GLY A 407 -39.82 -5.29 6.29
N GLU A 408 -39.54 -4.06 6.75
CA GLU A 408 -39.78 -3.64 8.15
C GLU A 408 -41.17 -2.98 8.36
N TYR A 409 -41.96 -2.84 7.29
CA TYR A 409 -43.30 -2.23 7.31
C TYR A 409 -44.45 -3.20 6.99
N TYR A 410 -44.19 -4.51 6.93
CA TYR A 410 -45.21 -5.55 6.72
C TYR A 410 -45.21 -6.61 7.81
#